data_AF-A0A1L5NHR7-F1
#
_entry.id   AF-A0A1L5NHR7-F1
#
_cell.length_a   1.000
_cell.length_b   1.000
_cell.length_c   1.000
_cell.angle_alpha   90.00
_cell.angle_beta   90.00
_cell.angle_gamma   90.00
#
_symmetry.space_group_name_H-M   'P 1'
#
loop_
_entity.id
_entity.type
_entity.pdbx_description
1 polymer ?
#
loop_
_entity_poly.entity_id
_entity_poly.type
_entity_poly.pdbx_seq_one_letter_code
_entity_poly.pdbx_strand_id
1 'polypeptide(L)'
;MLKHKHLWEKQNGPLPEGMCLKCLGDRLNTDPSNWEAIPRAVLPHLSARFGMGYDNAEPEVKPSIMAVAKLKHAVKEAKSRRGAA
;
A
#
# COMPACT_ATOMS: atom_id res chain seq x y z
N MET A 1 10.32 -1.18 -18.26
CA MET A 1 10.27 -0.28 -17.07
C MET A 1 8.84 -0.12 -16.61
N LEU A 2 8.59 -0.09 -15.30
CA LEU A 2 7.27 0.22 -14.74
C LEU A 2 7.06 1.75 -14.81
N LYS A 3 6.29 2.21 -15.80
CA LYS A 3 6.08 3.66 -16.07
C LYS A 3 5.56 4.41 -14.84
N HIS A 4 4.61 3.82 -14.11
CA HIS A 4 4.06 4.41 -12.89
C HIS A 4 5.13 4.63 -11.80
N LYS A 5 6.05 3.68 -11.62
CA LYS A 5 7.14 3.82 -10.63
C LYS A 5 8.06 4.96 -11.00
N HIS A 6 8.48 5.04 -12.26
CA HIS A 6 9.35 6.11 -12.74
C HIS A 6 8.73 7.50 -12.56
N LEU A 7 7.46 7.67 -12.94
CA LEU A 7 6.76 8.96 -12.78
C LEU A 7 6.57 9.33 -11.31
N TRP A 8 6.24 8.34 -10.46
CA TRP A 8 6.10 8.56 -9.03
C TRP A 8 7.41 8.96 -8.37
N GLU A 9 8.51 8.28 -8.69
CA GLU A 9 9.84 8.58 -8.14
C GLU A 9 10.37 9.95 -8.60
N LYS A 10 10.04 10.37 -9.83
CA LYS A 10 10.38 11.70 -10.33
C LYS A 10 9.78 12.83 -9.48
N GLN A 11 8.61 12.59 -8.87
CA GLN A 11 7.91 13.59 -8.04
C GLN A 11 8.22 13.46 -6.54
N ASN A 12 8.32 12.24 -6.02
CA ASN A 12 8.43 11.97 -4.58
C ASN A 12 9.84 11.58 -4.13
N GLY A 13 10.77 11.42 -5.07
CA GLY A 13 12.08 10.83 -4.81
C GLY A 13 12.08 9.29 -4.90
N PRO A 14 13.24 8.65 -4.66
CA PRO A 14 13.37 7.21 -4.77
C PRO A 14 12.43 6.49 -3.79
N LEU A 15 11.80 5.41 -4.24
CA LEU A 15 10.94 4.61 -3.37
C LEU A 15 11.79 3.95 -2.27
N PRO A 16 11.47 4.14 -0.96
CA PRO A 16 12.26 3.59 0.12
C PRO A 16 12.32 2.06 0.09
N GLU A 17 13.38 1.49 0.66
CA GLU A 17 13.51 0.04 0.80
C GLU A 17 12.35 -0.53 1.64
N GLY A 18 11.89 -1.73 1.27
CA GLY A 18 10.74 -2.36 1.92
C GLY A 18 9.37 -1.78 1.54
N MET A 19 9.32 -0.67 0.79
CA MET A 19 8.06 -0.10 0.27
C MET A 19 7.71 -0.65 -1.13
N CYS A 20 6.44 -0.52 -1.49
CA CYS A 20 5.91 -0.78 -2.82
C CYS A 20 4.82 0.24 -3.17
N LEU A 21 4.61 0.48 -4.46
CA LEU A 21 3.49 1.31 -4.91
C LEU A 21 2.22 0.49 -5.01
N LYS A 22 1.13 1.04 -4.45
CA LYS A 22 -0.22 0.49 -4.55
C LYS A 22 -1.10 1.45 -5.33
N CYS A 23 -1.79 0.92 -6.32
CA CYS A 23 -2.77 1.64 -7.12
C CYS A 23 -4.00 1.97 -6.28
N LEU A 24 -4.44 3.23 -6.32
CA LEU A 24 -5.63 3.70 -5.60
C LEU A 24 -6.90 3.50 -6.44
N GLY A 25 -6.84 3.75 -7.75
CA GLY A 25 -7.95 3.62 -8.68
C GLY A 25 -7.61 2.75 -9.88
N ASP A 26 -7.51 3.39 -11.06
CA ASP A 26 -7.27 2.74 -12.35
C ASP A 26 -5.79 2.35 -12.54
N ARG A 27 -5.52 1.08 -12.85
CA ARG A 27 -4.15 0.58 -13.06
C ARG A 27 -3.48 1.12 -14.32
N LEU A 28 -4.26 1.62 -15.29
CA LEU A 28 -3.75 2.25 -16.51
C LEU A 28 -3.35 3.71 -16.30
N ASN A 29 -3.89 4.36 -15.27
CA ASN A 29 -3.51 5.71 -14.89
C ASN A 29 -2.14 5.72 -14.21
N THR A 30 -1.13 6.23 -14.91
CA THR A 30 0.25 6.32 -14.41
C THR A 30 0.57 7.63 -13.70
N ASP A 31 -0.42 8.49 -13.45
CA ASP A 31 -0.25 9.71 -12.68
C ASP A 31 0.23 9.39 -11.24
N PRO A 32 1.28 10.03 -10.73
CA PRO A 32 1.79 9.79 -9.37
C PRO A 32 0.73 9.85 -8.27
N SER A 33 -0.30 10.69 -8.40
CA SER A 33 -1.40 10.81 -7.43
C SER A 33 -2.30 9.56 -7.35
N ASN A 34 -2.30 8.71 -8.38
CA ASN A 34 -3.04 7.44 -8.39
C ASN A 34 -2.26 6.30 -7.69
N TRP A 35 -1.03 6.57 -7.23
CA TRP A 35 -0.17 5.57 -6.61
C TRP A 35 0.27 6.01 -5.22
N GLU A 36 0.10 5.13 -4.25
CA GLU A 36 0.54 5.36 -2.89
C GLU A 36 1.70 4.42 -2.53
N ALA A 37 2.77 4.96 -1.93
CA ALA A 37 3.83 4.16 -1.34
C ALA A 37 3.35 3.56 -0.01
N ILE A 38 3.36 2.23 0.07
CA ILE A 38 2.99 1.47 1.27
C ILE A 38 4.06 0.43 1.61
N PRO A 39 4.21 0.04 2.89
CA PRO A 39 5.09 -1.07 3.23
C PRO A 39 4.64 -2.35 2.53
N ARG A 40 5.57 -3.13 1.97
CA ARG A 40 5.23 -4.39 1.26
C ARG A 40 4.50 -5.39 2.17
N ALA A 41 4.75 -5.32 3.48
CA ALA A 41 4.06 -6.08 4.51
C ALA A 41 2.55 -5.76 4.67
N VAL A 42 2.06 -4.66 4.08
CA VAL A 42 0.63 -4.30 4.07
C VAL A 42 -0.15 -5.09 3.02
N LEU A 43 0.50 -5.55 1.93
CA LEU A 43 -0.17 -6.24 0.81
C LEU A 43 -1.01 -7.47 1.22
N PRO A 44 -0.58 -8.35 2.16
CA PRO A 44 -1.40 -9.47 2.60
C PRO A 44 -2.75 -9.03 3.19
N HIS A 45 -2.78 -7.90 3.90
CA HIS A 45 -4.01 -7.34 4.48
C HIS A 45 -4.96 -6.73 3.45
N LEU A 46 -4.45 -6.35 2.27
CA LEU A 46 -5.23 -5.84 1.14
C LEU A 46 -5.68 -6.94 0.18
N SER A 47 -5.01 -8.10 0.20
CA SER A 47 -5.32 -9.23 -0.68
C SER A 47 -6.74 -9.76 -0.49
N ALA A 48 -7.32 -10.37 -1.52
CA ALA A 48 -8.62 -11.05 -1.41
C ALA A 48 -8.53 -12.39 -0.66
N ARG A 49 -7.35 -13.03 -0.62
CA ARG A 49 -7.17 -14.37 -0.03
C ARG A 49 -7.16 -14.34 1.50
N PHE A 50 -6.49 -13.35 2.09
CA PHE A 50 -6.29 -13.26 3.54
C PHE A 50 -6.69 -11.90 4.13
N GLY A 51 -7.10 -10.97 3.27
CA GLY A 51 -7.38 -9.58 3.62
C GLY A 51 -8.78 -9.17 3.23
N MET A 52 -8.97 -7.86 3.03
CA MET A 52 -10.27 -7.26 2.78
C MET A 52 -10.61 -7.08 1.29
N GLY A 53 -9.80 -7.64 0.37
CA GLY A 53 -10.11 -7.61 -1.06
C GLY A 53 -10.13 -6.20 -1.67
N TYR A 54 -9.13 -5.37 -1.36
CA TYR A 54 -9.06 -3.94 -1.75
C TYR A 54 -9.34 -3.69 -3.24
N ASP A 55 -8.81 -4.54 -4.13
CA ASP A 55 -8.88 -4.31 -5.57
C ASP A 55 -10.30 -4.39 -6.14
N ASN A 56 -11.16 -5.20 -5.51
CA ASN A 56 -12.55 -5.41 -5.95
C ASN A 56 -13.56 -4.63 -5.10
N ALA A 57 -13.09 -3.90 -4.09
CA ALA A 57 -13.95 -3.13 -3.20
C ALA A 57 -14.52 -1.88 -3.91
N GLU A 58 -15.65 -1.39 -3.44
CA GLU A 58 -16.22 -0.15 -3.95
C GLU A 58 -15.31 1.06 -3.67
N PRO A 59 -15.28 2.08 -4.54
CA PRO A 59 -14.39 3.23 -4.39
C PRO A 59 -14.51 3.93 -3.04
N GLU A 60 -15.72 4.00 -2.49
CA GLU A 60 -16.03 4.68 -1.22
C GLU A 60 -15.40 3.98 -0.01
N VAL A 61 -15.24 2.65 -0.06
CA VAL A 61 -14.69 1.86 1.05
C VAL A 61 -13.19 1.61 0.94
N LYS A 62 -12.59 1.79 -0.24
CA LYS A 62 -11.15 1.60 -0.48
C LYS A 62 -10.28 2.40 0.51
N PRO A 63 -10.53 3.70 0.77
CA PRO A 63 -9.72 4.46 1.73
C PRO A 63 -9.73 3.84 3.13
N SER A 64 -10.89 3.38 3.60
CA SER A 64 -11.04 2.73 4.91
C SER A 64 -10.32 1.38 4.95
N ILE A 65 -10.42 0.56 3.90
CA ILE A 65 -9.68 -0.70 3.79
C ILE A 65 -8.17 -0.45 3.86
N MET A 66 -7.67 0.55 3.13
CA MET A 66 -6.26 0.93 3.15
C MET A 66 -5.80 1.35 4.55
N ALA A 67 -6.57 2.22 5.22
CA ALA A 67 -6.27 2.69 6.57
C ALA A 67 -6.20 1.52 7.57
N VAL A 68 -7.19 0.63 7.55
CA VAL A 68 -7.22 -0.55 8.44
C VAL A 68 -6.05 -1.50 8.15
N ALA A 69 -5.68 -1.70 6.88
CA ALA A 69 -4.54 -2.53 6.51
C ALA A 69 -3.21 -1.99 7.04
N LYS A 70 -2.99 -0.67 6.92
CA LYS A 70 -1.82 0.02 7.50
C LYS A 70 -1.80 -0.08 9.02
N LEU A 71 -2.96 0.09 9.67
CA LEU A 71 -3.09 -0.03 11.13
C LEU A 71 -2.75 -1.44 11.61
N LYS A 72 -3.26 -2.49 10.96
CA LYS A 72 -2.94 -3.89 11.29
C LYS A 72 -1.44 -4.17 11.22
N HIS A 73 -0.77 -3.66 10.19
CA HIS A 73 0.68 -3.75 10.07
C HIS A 73 1.40 -3.01 11.21
N ALA A 74 1.02 -1.75 11.49
CA ALA A 74 1.61 -0.96 12.57
C ALA A 74 1.46 -1.63 13.95
N VAL A 75 0.31 -2.25 14.24
CA VAL A 75 0.09 -3.01 15.47
C VAL A 75 1.01 -4.23 15.55
N LYS A 76 1.20 -4.95 14.43
CA LYS A 76 2.13 -6.09 14.36
C LYS A 76 3.57 -5.66 14.64
N GLU A 77 4.02 -4.58 14.01
CA GLU A 77 5.35 -4.00 14.22
C GLU A 77 5.56 -3.60 15.68
N ALA A 78 4.57 -2.95 16.30
CA ALA A 78 4.64 -2.57 17.70
C ALA A 78 4.74 -3.77 18.65
N LYS A 79 4.00 -4.86 18.38
CA LYS A 79 4.09 -6.11 19.15
C LYS A 79 5.45 -6.79 18.98
N SER A 80 5.98 -6.84 17.76
CA SER A 80 7.28 -7.44 17.47
C SER A 80 8.41 -6.72 18.23
N ARG A 81 8.37 -5.39 18.27
CA ARG A 81 9.36 -4.60 19.03
C ARG A 81 9.30 -4.88 20.53
N ARG A 82 8.10 -5.05 21.09
CA ARG A 82 7.92 -5.33 22.51
C ARG A 82 8.37 -6.73 22.94
N GLY A 83 8.28 -7.72 22.05
CA GLY A 83 8.74 -9.09 22.34
C GLY A 83 10.25 -9.30 22.16
N ALA A 84 10.94 -8.33 21.54
CA ALA A 84 12.39 -8.34 21.35
C ALA A 84 13.14 -7.53 22.43
N ALA A 85 12.41 -6.87 23.34
CA ALA A 85 12.91 -6.16 24.52
C ALA A 85 12.66 -7.00 25.77
#